data_AF-A0AAX4HIX0-F1
#
_entry.id   AF-A0AAX4HIX0-F1
#
_cell.length_a   1.000
_cell.length_b   1.000
_cell.length_c   1.000
_cell.angle_alpha   90.00
_cell.angle_beta   90.00
_cell.angle_gamma   90.00
#
_symmetry.space_group_name_H-M   'P 1'
#
loop_
_entity.id
_entity.type
_entity.pdbx_description
1 polymer ?
#
loop_
_entity_poly.entity_id
_entity_poly.type
_entity_poly.pdbx_seq_one_letter_code
_entity_poly.pdbx_strand_id
1 'polypeptide(L)'
;MEKRDDYYIPEEIAEWIGLKKSEYLSKLIMQVEPDDFGFERYHEFNELIPGTIETPDKVLEGEEDGQKVRTYIRSYNQVEIFHQVVMGVVVTDKNTSSEVFVPILPFVTKKDDLVRLFSVGQVVSRPTLN
;
A
#
# COMPACT_ATOMS: atom_id res chain seq x y z
N MET A 1 -2.67 29.58 -6.87
CA MET A 1 -3.00 28.18 -7.22
C MET A 1 -1.78 27.62 -7.91
N GLU A 2 -0.99 26.82 -7.19
CA GLU A 2 0.07 26.04 -7.83
C GLU A 2 -0.58 25.11 -8.86
N LYS A 3 -0.10 25.13 -10.10
CA LYS A 3 -0.47 24.14 -11.09
C LYS A 3 -0.04 22.80 -10.53
N ARG A 4 -0.99 21.89 -10.28
CA ARG A 4 -0.64 20.47 -10.17
C ARG A 4 -0.10 20.10 -11.54
N ASP A 5 1.20 19.81 -11.62
CA ASP A 5 1.73 19.14 -12.79
C ASP A 5 1.05 17.78 -12.82
N ASP A 6 0.15 17.59 -13.78
CA ASP A 6 -0.54 16.31 -13.95
C ASP A 6 0.51 15.26 -14.26
N TYR A 7 0.78 14.39 -13.30
CA TYR A 7 1.71 13.29 -13.46
C TYR A 7 1.13 12.29 -14.46
N TYR A 8 1.84 12.07 -15.57
CA TYR A 8 1.42 11.11 -16.58
C TYR A 8 1.87 9.70 -16.18
N ILE A 9 0.90 8.83 -15.90
CA ILE A 9 1.15 7.40 -15.72
C ILE A 9 1.12 6.75 -17.11
N PRO A 10 2.20 6.07 -17.55
CA PRO A 10 2.19 5.30 -18.79
C PRO A 10 1.06 4.28 -18.84
N GLU A 11 0.44 4.12 -20.01
CA GLU A 11 -0.70 3.19 -20.21
C GLU A 11 -0.38 1.76 -19.78
N GLU A 12 0.80 1.25 -20.12
CA GLU A 12 1.30 -0.07 -19.70
C GLU A 12 1.31 -0.23 -18.17
N ILE A 13 1.70 0.83 -17.44
CA ILE A 13 1.71 0.81 -15.97
C ILE A 13 0.27 0.88 -15.44
N ALA A 14 -0.60 1.66 -16.07
CA ALA A 14 -2.01 1.74 -15.68
C ALA A 14 -2.74 0.39 -15.87
N GLU A 15 -2.50 -0.31 -16.98
CA GLU A 15 -3.02 -1.66 -17.22
C GLU A 15 -2.50 -2.66 -16.19
N TRP A 16 -1.19 -2.63 -15.94
CA TRP A 16 -0.56 -3.48 -14.93
C TRP A 16 -1.12 -3.22 -13.52
N ILE A 17 -1.33 -1.96 -13.13
CA ILE A 17 -2.01 -1.59 -11.87
C ILE A 17 -3.40 -2.24 -11.79
N GLY A 18 -4.17 -2.21 -12.88
CA GLY A 18 -5.50 -2.83 -12.94
C GLY A 18 -5.47 -4.34 -12.70
N LEU A 19 -4.51 -5.03 -13.32
CA LEU A 19 -4.29 -6.46 -13.12
C LEU A 19 -3.90 -6.76 -11.67
N LYS A 20 -2.88 -6.06 -11.14
CA LYS A 20 -2.40 -6.26 -9.76
C LYS A 20 -3.44 -5.96 -8.71
N LYS A 21 -4.28 -4.93 -8.92
CA LYS A 21 -5.42 -4.66 -8.04
C LYS A 21 -6.34 -5.87 -7.93
N SER A 22 -6.63 -6.52 -9.05
CA SER A 22 -7.49 -7.71 -9.09
C SER A 22 -6.84 -8.92 -8.43
N GLU A 23 -5.54 -9.14 -8.69
CA GLU A 23 -4.75 -10.21 -8.07
C GLU A 23 -4.66 -10.06 -6.55
N TYR A 24 -4.25 -8.89 -6.07
CA TYR A 24 -4.10 -8.61 -4.65
C TYR A 24 -5.44 -8.66 -3.92
N LEU A 25 -6.51 -8.14 -4.52
CA LEU A 25 -7.84 -8.20 -3.93
C LEU A 25 -8.34 -9.65 -3.82
N SER A 26 -8.15 -10.46 -4.87
CA SER A 26 -8.51 -11.88 -4.85
C SER A 26 -7.75 -12.63 -3.75
N LYS A 27 -6.43 -12.39 -3.66
CA LYS A 27 -5.58 -12.95 -2.61
C LYS A 27 -6.04 -12.53 -1.20
N LEU A 28 -6.39 -11.26 -1.03
CA LEU A 28 -6.86 -10.72 0.25
C LEU A 28 -8.17 -11.40 0.68
N ILE A 29 -9.16 -11.45 -0.21
CA ILE A 29 -10.47 -12.06 0.09
C ILE A 29 -10.31 -13.54 0.47
N MET A 30 -9.40 -14.28 -0.17
CA MET A 30 -9.16 -15.70 0.12
C MET A 30 -8.49 -15.96 1.47
N GLN A 31 -7.89 -14.94 2.10
CA GLN A 31 -7.05 -15.09 3.29
C GLN A 31 -7.60 -14.34 4.50
N VAL A 32 -8.57 -13.44 4.31
CA VAL A 32 -9.26 -12.76 5.40
C VAL A 32 -10.05 -13.78 6.23
N GLU A 33 -9.82 -13.75 7.53
CA GLU A 33 -10.53 -14.59 8.50
C GLU A 33 -11.83 -13.92 8.97
N PRO A 34 -12.85 -14.70 9.40
CA PRO A 34 -14.16 -14.15 9.79
C PRO A 34 -14.14 -13.18 10.99
N ASP A 35 -13.09 -13.19 11.81
CA ASP A 35 -12.93 -12.32 12.98
C ASP A 35 -12.07 -11.08 12.70
N ASP A 36 -11.62 -10.89 11.45
CA ASP A 36 -10.96 -9.68 10.98
C ASP A 36 -11.97 -8.67 10.41
N PHE A 37 -11.48 -7.54 9.89
CA PHE A 37 -12.31 -6.60 9.15
C PHE A 37 -12.72 -7.18 7.79
N GLY A 38 -14.02 -7.24 7.53
CA GLY A 38 -14.54 -7.58 6.20
C GLY A 38 -14.20 -6.50 5.18
N PHE A 39 -14.03 -6.91 3.91
CA PHE A 39 -13.69 -6.01 2.80
C PHE A 39 -14.65 -4.83 2.67
N GLU A 40 -15.93 -5.05 2.94
CA GLU A 40 -16.98 -4.04 2.92
C GLU A 40 -16.72 -2.89 3.88
N ARG A 41 -15.89 -3.09 4.92
CA ARG A 41 -15.58 -2.08 5.95
C ARG A 41 -14.30 -1.31 5.72
N TYR A 42 -13.45 -1.71 4.77
CA TYR A 42 -12.14 -1.05 4.58
C TYR A 42 -12.26 0.44 4.25
N HIS A 43 -13.34 0.84 3.57
CA HIS A 43 -13.58 2.24 3.24
C HIS A 43 -13.75 3.14 4.47
N GLU A 44 -14.15 2.58 5.62
CA GLU A 44 -14.26 3.29 6.91
C GLU A 44 -12.91 3.86 7.36
N PHE A 45 -11.79 3.32 6.83
CA PHE A 45 -10.42 3.67 7.24
C PHE A 45 -9.66 4.50 6.19
N ASN A 46 -10.30 4.90 5.08
CA ASN A 46 -9.64 5.60 3.98
C ASN A 46 -8.95 6.91 4.41
N GLU A 47 -9.47 7.57 5.45
CA GLU A 47 -8.87 8.80 6.01
C GLU A 47 -7.49 8.58 6.64
N LEU A 48 -7.13 7.33 6.97
CA LEU A 48 -5.84 6.96 7.56
C LEU A 48 -4.76 6.68 6.50
N ILE A 49 -5.14 6.56 5.22
CA ILE A 49 -4.20 6.24 4.14
C ILE A 49 -3.08 7.27 4.01
N PRO A 50 -3.34 8.60 3.98
CA PRO A 50 -2.27 9.60 3.90
C PRO A 50 -1.28 9.47 5.05
N GLY A 51 -1.76 9.38 6.29
CA GLY A 51 -0.90 9.22 7.47
C GLY A 51 -0.10 7.91 7.47
N THR A 52 -0.62 6.85 6.85
CA THR A 52 0.09 5.57 6.68
C THR A 52 1.24 5.69 5.69
N ILE A 53 1.07 6.46 4.62
CA ILE A 53 2.12 6.69 3.61
C ILE A 53 3.18 7.68 4.13
N GLU A 54 2.75 8.74 4.81
CA GLU A 54 3.64 9.82 5.28
C GLU A 54 4.45 9.44 6.52
N THR A 55 3.86 8.67 7.44
CA THR A 55 4.49 8.29 8.72
C THR A 55 4.32 6.79 9.01
N PRO A 56 4.85 5.91 8.13
CA PRO A 56 4.73 4.45 8.29
C PRO A 56 5.59 3.92 9.45
N ASP A 57 5.12 2.87 10.10
CA ASP A 57 5.94 2.09 11.04
C ASP A 57 6.95 1.20 10.29
N LYS A 58 6.57 0.77 9.08
CA LYS A 58 7.40 -0.10 8.25
C LYS A 58 7.15 0.18 6.79
N VAL A 59 8.26 0.25 6.03
CA VAL A 59 8.23 0.34 4.57
C VAL A 59 8.99 -0.83 3.99
N LEU A 60 8.37 -1.52 3.04
CA LEU A 60 8.98 -2.58 2.26
C LEU A 60 9.03 -2.20 0.79
N GLU A 61 10.09 -2.61 0.12
CA GLU A 61 10.24 -2.49 -1.33
C GLU A 61 10.58 -3.82 -1.96
N GLY A 62 9.96 -4.09 -3.11
CA GLY A 62 10.26 -5.24 -3.94
C GLY A 62 10.12 -4.90 -5.41
N GLU A 63 10.29 -5.91 -6.25
CA GLU A 63 10.05 -5.82 -7.68
C GLU A 63 9.05 -6.90 -8.06
N GLU A 64 8.02 -6.52 -8.81
CA GLU A 64 7.07 -7.44 -9.43
C GLU A 64 6.95 -7.10 -10.92
N ASP A 65 7.21 -8.08 -11.78
CA ASP A 65 7.13 -7.93 -13.24
C ASP A 65 7.92 -6.73 -13.79
N GLY A 66 9.08 -6.43 -13.18
CA GLY A 66 9.93 -5.30 -13.54
C GLY A 66 9.46 -3.95 -12.99
N GLN A 67 8.38 -3.92 -12.19
CA GLN A 67 7.87 -2.70 -11.54
C GLN A 67 8.30 -2.65 -10.08
N LYS A 68 8.75 -1.48 -9.62
CA LYS A 68 9.09 -1.25 -8.20
C LYS A 68 7.81 -1.14 -7.38
N VAL A 69 7.58 -2.11 -6.50
CA VAL A 69 6.43 -2.14 -5.59
C VAL A 69 6.87 -1.71 -4.21
N ARG A 70 6.03 -0.91 -3.54
CA ARG A 70 6.26 -0.45 -2.17
C ARG A 70 5.02 -0.71 -1.32
N THR A 71 5.26 -1.21 -0.11
CA THR A 71 4.22 -1.45 0.89
C THR A 71 4.51 -0.60 2.12
N TYR A 72 3.53 0.23 2.48
CA TYR A 72 3.53 1.01 3.71
C TYR A 72 2.63 0.34 4.74
N ILE A 73 3.10 0.24 5.97
CA ILE A 73 2.36 -0.37 7.07
C ILE A 73 2.41 0.58 8.26
N ARG A 74 1.25 0.83 8.85
CA ARG A 74 1.13 1.57 10.10
C ARG A 74 0.10 0.92 11.01
N SER A 75 0.45 0.82 12.28
CA SER A 75 -0.40 0.31 13.34
C SER A 75 -1.15 1.45 13.99
N TYR A 76 -2.43 1.23 14.24
CA TYR A 76 -3.30 2.17 14.92
C TYR A 76 -3.83 1.52 16.19
N ASN A 77 -3.95 2.33 17.24
CA ASN A 77 -4.53 1.93 18.50
C ASN A 77 -5.68 2.91 18.81
N GLN A 78 -6.87 2.57 18.33
CA GLN A 78 -8.09 3.32 18.61
C GLN A 78 -8.91 2.57 19.67
N VAL A 79 -9.98 1.88 19.25
CA VAL A 79 -10.78 0.99 20.12
C VAL A 79 -10.11 -0.38 20.26
N GLU A 80 -9.42 -0.81 19.21
CA GLU A 80 -8.63 -2.03 19.14
C GLU A 80 -7.37 -1.77 18.29
N ILE A 81 -6.38 -2.66 18.41
CA ILE A 81 -5.15 -2.60 17.62
C ILE A 81 -5.41 -3.19 16.25
N PHE A 82 -5.05 -2.45 15.22
CA PHE A 82 -5.09 -2.90 13.82
C PHE A 82 -3.97 -2.28 13.00
N HIS A 83 -3.75 -2.82 11.81
CA HIS A 83 -2.76 -2.36 10.85
C HIS A 83 -3.46 -1.86 9.59
N GLN A 84 -3.10 -0.66 9.13
CA GLN A 84 -3.36 -0.22 7.78
C GLN A 84 -2.17 -0.63 6.91
N VAL A 85 -2.46 -1.36 5.83
CA VAL A 85 -1.49 -1.77 4.82
C VAL A 85 -1.85 -1.07 3.52
N VAL A 86 -0.88 -0.39 2.90
CA VAL A 86 -1.05 0.29 1.61
C VAL A 86 0.03 -0.18 0.66
N MET A 87 -0.38 -0.96 -0.34
CA MET A 87 0.51 -1.42 -1.42
C MET A 87 0.34 -0.56 -2.65
N GLY A 88 1.43 -0.28 -3.34
CA GLY A 88 1.38 0.46 -4.59
C GLY A 88 2.68 0.36 -5.39
N VAL A 89 2.65 0.95 -6.57
CA VAL A 89 3.81 1.03 -7.46
C VAL A 89 4.50 2.38 -7.31
N VAL A 90 5.82 2.37 -7.40
CA VAL A 90 6.66 3.57 -7.47
C VAL A 90 7.00 3.81 -8.92
N VAL A 91 6.42 4.86 -9.50
CA VAL A 91 6.65 5.26 -10.88
C VAL A 91 7.66 6.41 -10.87
N THR A 92 8.76 6.25 -11.60
CA THR A 92 9.76 7.31 -11.75
C THR A 92 9.46 8.12 -13.01
N ASP A 93 9.30 9.44 -12.86
CA ASP A 93 9.28 10.33 -14.01
C ASP A 93 10.70 10.45 -14.59
N LYS A 94 10.83 10.03 -15.85
CA LYS A 94 12.10 10.05 -16.59
C LYS A 94 12.65 11.48 -16.78
N ASN A 95 11.80 12.50 -16.75
CA ASN A 95 12.18 13.89 -17.00
C ASN A 95 12.61 14.62 -15.73
N THR A 96 11.94 14.36 -14.61
CA THR A 96 12.17 15.08 -13.35
C THR A 96 12.97 14.27 -12.33
N SER A 97 13.22 12.98 -12.59
CA SER A 97 13.75 12.01 -11.61
C SER A 97 12.91 11.93 -10.33
N SER A 98 11.66 12.41 -10.37
CA SER A 98 10.75 12.32 -9.24
C SER A 98 10.12 10.93 -9.18
N GLU A 99 9.98 10.39 -7.97
CA GLU A 99 9.22 9.18 -7.72
C GLU A 99 7.79 9.57 -7.32
N VAL A 100 6.80 8.96 -7.97
CA VAL A 100 5.39 9.06 -7.60
C VAL A 100 4.91 7.69 -7.16
N PHE A 101 4.33 7.63 -5.96
CA PHE A 101 3.71 6.42 -5.44
C PHE A 101 2.24 6.38 -5.85
N VAL A 102 1.83 5.31 -6.51
CA VAL A 102 0.44 5.08 -6.93
C VAL A 102 -0.12 3.90 -6.11
N PRO A 103 -1.02 4.16 -5.14
CA PRO A 103 -1.66 3.09 -4.37
C PRO A 103 -2.48 2.16 -5.26
N ILE A 104 -2.27 0.86 -5.10
CA ILE A 104 -2.99 -0.21 -5.81
C ILE A 104 -4.09 -0.78 -4.91
N LEU A 105 -3.73 -1.15 -3.67
CA LEU A 105 -4.65 -1.75 -2.71
C LEU A 105 -4.32 -1.30 -1.28
N PRO A 106 -5.18 -0.47 -0.68
CA PRO A 106 -5.21 -0.28 0.76
C PRO A 106 -6.16 -1.30 1.41
N PHE A 107 -5.79 -1.82 2.58
CA PHE A 107 -6.68 -2.60 3.44
C PHE A 107 -6.30 -2.46 4.91
N VAL A 108 -7.18 -2.92 5.80
CA VAL A 108 -6.93 -2.99 7.24
C VAL A 108 -7.04 -4.41 7.74
N THR A 109 -6.31 -4.73 8.80
CA THR A 109 -6.33 -6.07 9.41
C THR A 109 -5.90 -6.03 10.87
N LYS A 110 -6.45 -6.93 11.68
CA LYS A 110 -5.98 -7.22 13.04
C LYS A 110 -4.96 -8.37 13.06
N LYS A 111 -4.73 -8.99 11.90
CA LYS A 111 -4.02 -10.26 11.76
C LYS A 111 -2.61 -10.02 11.25
N ASP A 112 -1.63 -10.28 12.10
CA ASP A 112 -0.21 -10.23 11.75
C ASP A 112 0.12 -11.11 10.54
N ASP A 113 -0.54 -12.25 10.38
CA ASP A 113 -0.29 -13.17 9.28
C ASP A 113 -0.66 -12.56 7.92
N LEU A 114 -1.74 -11.77 7.88
CA LEU A 114 -2.14 -11.04 6.68
C LEU A 114 -1.15 -9.91 6.39
N VAL A 115 -0.68 -9.19 7.42
CA VAL A 115 0.40 -8.20 7.28
C VAL A 115 1.68 -8.84 6.72
N ARG A 116 2.06 -10.03 7.21
CA ARG A 116 3.24 -10.77 6.72
C ARG A 116 3.06 -11.20 5.27
N LEU A 117 1.88 -11.68 4.89
CA LEU A 117 1.58 -12.15 3.54
C LEU A 117 1.73 -11.05 2.47
N PHE A 118 1.47 -9.79 2.84
CA PHE A 118 1.59 -8.62 1.98
C PHE A 118 2.86 -7.79 2.25
N SER A 119 3.69 -8.21 3.21
CA SER A 119 5.04 -7.68 3.44
C SER A 119 6.05 -8.32 2.49
N VAL A 120 5.88 -8.14 1.19
CA VAL A 120 6.79 -8.69 0.16
C VAL A 120 7.96 -7.72 -0.08
N GLY A 121 9.17 -8.26 -0.18
CA GLY A 121 10.38 -7.49 -0.47
C GLY A 121 11.27 -7.24 0.74
N GLN A 122 12.20 -6.30 0.59
CA GLN A 122 13.17 -5.92 1.61
C GLN A 122 12.66 -4.74 2.43
N VAL A 123 12.97 -4.73 3.73
CA VAL A 123 12.65 -3.59 4.59
C VAL A 123 13.61 -2.45 4.26
N VAL A 124 13.07 -1.33 3.79
CA VAL A 124 13.85 -0.13 3.45
C VAL A 124 13.80 0.93 4.54
N SER A 125 12.78 0.89 5.41
CA SER A 125 12.71 1.77 6.57
C SER A 125 11.95 1.13 7.73
N ARG A 126 12.47 1.37 8.93
CA ARG A 126 11.77 1.27 10.23
C ARG A 126 12.14 2.56 10.97
N PRO A 127 11.18 3.32 11.52
CA PRO A 127 11.53 4.41 12.41
C PRO A 127 12.44 3.87 13.52
N THR A 128 13.66 4.40 13.62
CA THR A 128 14.49 4.19 14.82
C THR A 128 13.71 4.73 16.00
N LEU A 129 13.29 3.84 16.89
CA LEU A 129 12.87 4.21 18.24
C LEU A 129 14.08 4.91 18.89
N ASN A 130 14.02 6.24 18.98
CA ASN A 130 14.89 7.02 19.86
C ASN A 130 14.39 6.91 21.30
#